data_AF-A0A947ANR1-F1
#
_entry.id   AF-A0A947ANR1-F1
#
_cell.length_a   1.000
_cell.length_b   1.000
_cell.length_c   1.000
_cell.angle_alpha   90.00
_cell.angle_beta   90.00
_cell.angle_gamma   90.00
#
_symmetry.space_group_name_H-M   'P 1'
#
loop_
_entity.id
_entity.type
_entity.pdbx_description
1 polymer ?
#
loop_
_entity_poly.entity_id
_entity_poly.type
_entity_poly.pdbx_seq_one_letter_code
_entity_poly.pdbx_strand_id
1 'polypeptide(L)'
;MTWYAALGALEQGLVYGIMVIGVYLTFRILDFPDLTVDGSLPLGAALSAVAITSGINPYLSLVFAAAGGFLAGAVTAILNTKFKILHLLASILTMIALYSINIR
;
A
#
# COMPACT_ATOMS: atom_id res chain seq x y z
N MET A 1 28.82 -5.29 11.32
CA MET A 1 27.34 -5.13 11.32
C MET A 1 26.84 -5.65 12.65
N THR A 2 26.20 -4.82 13.45
CA THR A 2 25.62 -5.22 14.75
C THR A 2 24.55 -6.29 14.53
N TRP A 3 24.47 -7.31 15.39
CA TRP A 3 23.48 -8.40 15.30
C TRP A 3 22.04 -7.91 15.15
N TYR A 4 21.72 -6.78 15.79
CA TYR A 4 20.45 -6.06 15.64
C TYR A 4 20.16 -5.60 14.21
N ALA A 5 21.17 -5.08 13.50
CA ALA A 5 21.00 -4.64 12.12
C ALA A 5 20.72 -5.80 11.16
N ALA A 6 21.31 -6.98 11.43
CA ALA A 6 21.06 -8.18 10.63
C ALA A 6 19.61 -8.69 10.82
N LEU A 7 19.11 -8.72 12.06
CA LEU A 7 17.73 -9.10 12.34
C LEU A 7 16.72 -8.10 11.75
N GLY A 8 16.95 -6.80 11.90
CA GLY A 8 16.06 -5.76 11.36
C GLY A 8 16.00 -5.78 9.82
N ALA A 9 17.13 -6.00 9.15
CA ALA A 9 17.16 -6.13 7.69
C ALA A 9 16.36 -7.35 7.20
N LEU A 10 16.40 -8.46 7.95
CA LEU A 10 15.62 -9.67 7.65
C LEU A 10 14.12 -9.44 7.81
N GLU A 11 13.71 -8.78 8.90
CA GLU A 11 12.31 -8.46 9.16
C GLU A 11 11.74 -7.54 8.07
N GLN A 12 12.41 -6.43 7.78
CA GLN A 12 12.00 -5.51 6.71
C GLN A 12 12.01 -6.21 5.35
N GLY A 13 13.03 -7.02 5.06
CA GLY A 13 13.11 -7.76 3.79
C GLY A 13 11.93 -8.71 3.58
N LEU A 14 11.49 -9.41 4.63
CA LEU A 14 10.33 -10.30 4.57
C LEU A 14 9.01 -9.53 4.36
N VAL A 15 8.84 -8.39 5.04
CA VAL A 15 7.65 -7.54 4.89
C VAL A 15 7.60 -6.90 3.50
N TYR A 16 8.70 -6.27 3.06
CA TYR A 16 8.79 -5.65 1.74
C TYR A 16 8.81 -6.68 0.60
N GLY A 17 9.16 -7.94 0.86
CA GLY A 17 9.09 -9.00 -0.14
C GLY A 17 7.68 -9.17 -0.72
N ILE A 18 6.64 -9.14 0.12
CA ILE A 18 5.24 -9.22 -0.32
C ILE A 18 4.84 -7.94 -1.09
N MET A 19 5.32 -6.79 -0.64
CA MET A 19 5.11 -5.50 -1.30
C MET A 19 5.67 -5.47 -2.73
N VAL A 20 6.89 -5.98 -2.91
CA VAL A 20 7.55 -6.05 -4.22
C VAL A 20 6.78 -6.93 -5.21
N ILE A 21 6.07 -7.98 -4.75
CA ILE A 21 5.23 -8.80 -5.63
C ILE A 21 4.09 -7.94 -6.24
N GLY A 22 3.50 -7.04 -5.46
CA GLY A 22 2.48 -6.11 -5.96
C GLY A 22 3.03 -5.14 -6.99
N VAL A 23 4.20 -4.55 -6.72
CA VAL A 23 4.90 -3.64 -7.66
C VAL A 23 5.31 -4.40 -8.93
N TYR A 24 5.80 -5.63 -8.80
CA TYR A 24 6.15 -6.46 -9.95
C TYR A 24 4.94 -6.71 -10.86
N LEU A 25 3.76 -6.97 -10.28
CA LEU A 25 2.54 -7.20 -11.04
C LEU A 25 2.19 -5.99 -11.92
N THR A 26 2.22 -4.78 -11.36
CA THR A 26 1.86 -3.57 -12.10
C THR A 26 2.91 -3.22 -13.15
N PHE A 27 4.19 -3.29 -12.79
CA PHE A 27 5.29 -2.93 -13.70
C PHE A 27 5.48 -3.94 -14.84
N ARG A 28 5.36 -5.25 -14.58
CA ARG A 28 5.77 -6.29 -15.53
C ARG A 28 4.60 -6.86 -16.34
N ILE A 29 3.41 -6.92 -15.76
CA ILE A 29 2.22 -7.51 -16.40
C ILE A 29 1.31 -6.43 -16.96
N LEU A 30 1.12 -5.32 -16.23
CA LEU A 30 0.23 -4.24 -16.65
C LEU A 30 0.97 -3.13 -17.43
N ASP A 31 2.30 -3.18 -17.51
CA ASP A 31 3.18 -2.12 -18.05
C ASP A 31 2.83 -0.72 -17.49
N PHE A 32 2.37 -0.68 -16.24
CA PHE A 32 1.99 0.54 -15.53
C PHE A 32 2.89 0.66 -14.30
N PRO A 33 3.75 1.70 -14.21
CA PRO A 33 4.69 1.84 -13.10
C PRO A 33 3.96 2.37 -11.85
N ASP A 34 3.17 1.51 -11.20
CA ASP A 34 2.35 1.88 -10.04
C ASP A 34 3.14 1.77 -8.73
N LEU A 35 3.42 2.91 -8.11
CA LEU A 35 4.00 3.01 -6.76
C LEU A 35 2.95 3.13 -5.65
N THR A 36 1.65 3.10 -5.95
CA THR A 36 0.57 3.14 -4.94
C THR A 36 0.60 1.94 -3.99
N VAL A 37 1.24 0.83 -4.38
CA VAL A 37 1.47 -0.34 -3.53
C VAL A 37 2.21 0.03 -2.23
N ASP A 38 3.14 0.99 -2.29
CA ASP A 38 3.92 1.45 -1.13
C ASP A 38 3.05 2.22 -0.12
N GLY A 39 2.04 2.97 -0.58
CA GLY A 39 1.12 3.68 0.29
C GLY A 39 -0.08 2.85 0.77
N SER A 40 -0.54 1.89 -0.05
CA SER A 40 -1.75 1.09 0.21
C SER A 40 -1.52 -0.07 1.18
N LEU A 41 -0.31 -0.63 1.26
CA LEU A 41 0.04 -1.65 2.24
C LEU A 41 0.02 -1.13 3.69
N PRO A 42 0.69 -0.01 4.01
CA PRO A 42 0.56 0.63 5.32
C PRO A 42 -0.88 1.03 5.65
N LEU A 43 -1.65 1.48 4.65
CA LEU A 43 -3.08 1.78 4.84
C LEU A 43 -3.88 0.56 5.28
N GLY A 44 -3.65 -0.60 4.64
CA GLY A 44 -4.31 -1.85 5.03
C GLY A 44 -3.96 -2.28 6.46
N ALA A 45 -2.70 -2.08 6.86
CA ALA A 45 -2.26 -2.32 8.24
C ALA A 45 -2.92 -1.35 9.24
N ALA A 46 -3.00 -0.06 8.91
CA ALA A 46 -3.65 0.95 9.75
C ALA A 46 -5.16 0.69 9.90
N LEU A 47 -5.86 0.37 8.80
CA LEU A 47 -7.28 0.00 8.83
C LEU A 47 -7.52 -1.25 9.68
N SER A 48 -6.64 -2.25 9.55
CA SER A 48 -6.72 -3.47 10.37
C SER A 48 -6.50 -3.16 11.85
N ALA A 49 -5.48 -2.35 12.18
CA ALA A 49 -5.18 -1.96 13.55
C ALA A 49 -6.36 -1.20 14.19
N VAL A 50 -6.89 -0.18 13.50
CA VAL A 50 -8.03 0.62 13.98
C VAL A 50 -9.27 -0.23 14.18
N ALA A 51 -9.58 -1.14 13.23
CA ALA A 51 -10.73 -2.02 13.33
C ALA A 51 -10.62 -2.97 14.53
N ILE A 52 -9.45 -3.60 14.71
CA ILE A 52 -9.21 -4.53 15.83
C ILE A 52 -9.26 -3.77 17.17
N THR A 53 -8.62 -2.59 17.28
CA THR A 53 -8.68 -1.79 18.52
C THR A 53 -10.09 -1.28 18.84
N SER A 54 -10.95 -1.16 17.82
CA SER A 54 -12.37 -0.79 17.98
C SER A 54 -13.27 -1.98 18.35
N GLY A 55 -12.71 -3.17 18.57
CA GLY A 55 -13.46 -4.37 18.94
C GLY A 55 -14.09 -5.13 17.77
N ILE A 56 -13.74 -4.79 16.52
CA ILE A 56 -14.21 -5.51 15.34
C ILE A 56 -13.47 -6.84 15.23
N ASN A 57 -14.19 -7.88 14.78
CA ASN A 57 -13.61 -9.21 14.55
C ASN A 57 -12.43 -9.14 13.55
N PRO A 58 -11.27 -9.76 13.85
CA PRO A 58 -10.10 -9.79 12.96
C PRO A 58 -10.37 -10.30 11.53
N TYR A 59 -11.38 -11.15 11.34
CA TYR A 59 -11.74 -11.58 9.98
C TYR A 59 -12.45 -10.47 9.19
N LEU A 60 -13.24 -9.63 9.86
CA LEU A 60 -13.88 -8.48 9.22
C LEU A 60 -12.88 -7.36 8.93
N SER A 61 -11.84 -7.20 9.77
CA SER A 61 -10.80 -6.19 9.55
C SER A 61 -10.04 -6.41 8.24
N LEU A 62 -9.86 -7.67 7.81
CA LEU A 62 -9.27 -8.01 6.51
C LEU A 62 -10.11 -7.46 5.34
N VAL A 63 -11.44 -7.50 5.45
CA VAL A 63 -12.34 -6.95 4.42
C VAL A 63 -12.19 -5.43 4.34
N PHE A 64 -12.10 -4.75 5.49
CA PHE A 64 -11.84 -3.30 5.52
C PHE A 64 -10.47 -2.94 4.94
N ALA A 65 -9.42 -3.70 5.26
CA ALA A 65 -8.09 -3.51 4.70
C ALA A 65 -8.08 -3.70 3.17
N ALA A 66 -8.73 -4.75 2.68
CA ALA A 66 -8.88 -5.00 1.24
C ALA A 66 -9.66 -3.89 0.54
N ALA A 67 -10.76 -3.42 1.15
CA ALA A 67 -11.54 -2.30 0.63
C ALA A 67 -10.72 -1.00 0.58
N GLY A 68 -9.92 -0.72 1.62
CA GLY A 68 -9.00 0.43 1.63
C GLY A 68 -7.97 0.37 0.51
N GLY A 69 -7.34 -0.80 0.31
CA GLY A 69 -6.40 -1.02 -0.80
C GLY A 69 -7.06 -0.87 -2.18
N PHE A 70 -8.28 -1.39 -2.34
CA PHE A 70 -9.05 -1.21 -3.57
C PHE A 70 -9.37 0.26 -3.85
N LEU A 71 -9.79 1.01 -2.83
CA LEU A 71 -10.07 2.44 -2.97
C LEU A 71 -8.81 3.24 -3.34
N ALA A 72 -7.66 2.91 -2.73
CA ALA A 72 -6.38 3.51 -3.09
C ALA A 72 -6.05 3.30 -4.58
N GLY A 73 -6.16 2.06 -5.07
CA GLY A 73 -5.94 1.75 -6.49
C GLY A 73 -6.96 2.42 -7.41
N ALA A 74 -8.23 2.50 -7.00
CA ALA A 74 -9.28 3.18 -7.75
C ALA A 74 -8.98 4.69 -7.90
N VAL A 75 -8.48 5.35 -6.85
CA VAL A 75 -8.06 6.76 -6.92
C VAL A 75 -6.93 6.94 -7.93
N THR A 76 -5.90 6.09 -7.92
CA THR A 76 -4.81 6.12 -8.91
C THR A 76 -5.35 5.93 -10.33
N ALA A 77 -6.24 4.96 -10.53
CA ALA A 77 -6.86 4.69 -11.82
C ALA A 77 -7.69 5.89 -12.31
N ILE A 78 -8.47 6.55 -11.45
CA ILE A 78 -9.26 7.74 -11.79
C ILE A 78 -8.36 8.91 -12.17
N LEU A 79 -7.28 9.15 -11.42
CA LEU A 79 -6.30 10.21 -11.71
C LEU A 79 -5.64 10.01 -13.08
N ASN A 80 -5.31 8.77 -13.42
CA ASN A 80 -4.71 8.48 -14.71
C ASN A 80 -5.73 8.54 -15.87
N THR A 81 -6.88 7.87 -15.73
CA THR A 81 -7.85 7.72 -16.83
C THR A 81 -8.67 8.98 -17.08
N LYS A 82 -9.13 9.66 -16.02
CA LYS A 82 -10.05 10.81 -16.11
C LYS A 82 -9.32 12.15 -16.17
N PHE A 83 -8.27 12.31 -15.35
CA PHE A 83 -7.48 13.56 -15.28
C PHE A 83 -6.28 13.57 -16.23
N LYS A 84 -6.01 12.46 -16.95
CA LYS A 84 -4.92 12.33 -17.93
C LYS A 84 -3.54 12.69 -17.38
N ILE A 85 -3.34 12.44 -16.09
CA ILE A 85 -2.04 12.62 -15.42
C ILE A 85 -1.12 11.46 -15.82
N LEU A 86 0.16 11.73 -15.98
CA LEU A 86 1.18 10.70 -16.26
C LEU A 86 1.09 9.55 -15.23
N HIS A 87 1.10 8.31 -15.71
CA HIS A 87 0.91 7.08 -14.90
C HIS A 87 1.73 7.08 -13.61
N LEU A 88 3.03 7.39 -13.72
CA LEU A 88 3.95 7.46 -12.60
C LEU A 88 3.56 8.56 -11.60
N LEU A 89 3.21 9.75 -12.09
CA LEU A 89 2.89 10.91 -11.24
C LEU A 89 1.56 10.70 -10.49
N ALA A 90 0.58 10.05 -11.13
CA ALA A 90 -0.66 9.65 -10.49
C ALA A 90 -0.40 8.70 -9.31
N SER A 91 0.47 7.70 -9.48
CA SER A 91 0.79 6.74 -8.42
C SER A 91 1.59 7.33 -7.25
N ILE A 92 2.53 8.26 -7.51
CA ILE A 92 3.30 8.93 -6.46
C ILE A 92 2.40 9.89 -5.67
N LEU A 93 1.48 10.58 -6.35
CA LEU A 93 0.53 11.48 -5.71
C LEU A 93 -0.37 10.73 -4.72
N THR A 94 -0.91 9.57 -5.11
CA THR A 94 -1.73 8.75 -4.22
C THR A 94 -0.90 8.15 -3.08
N MET A 95 0.33 7.70 -3.35
CA MET A 95 1.24 7.24 -2.29
C MET A 95 1.45 8.31 -1.21
N ILE A 96 1.78 9.54 -1.59
CA ILE A 96 2.01 10.65 -0.65
C ILE A 96 0.71 11.03 0.10
N ALA A 97 -0.43 11.03 -0.59
CA ALA A 97 -1.72 11.27 0.03
C ALA A 97 -2.05 10.22 1.10
N LEU A 98 -1.81 8.94 0.80
CA LEU A 98 -2.00 7.83 1.75
C LEU A 98 -1.04 7.90 2.93
N TYR A 99 0.21 8.31 2.69
CA TYR A 99 1.19 8.54 3.76
C TYR A 99 0.71 9.62 4.73
N SER A 100 0.13 10.70 4.21
CA SER A 100 -0.44 11.78 5.02
C SER A 100 -1.64 11.34 5.86
N ILE A 101 -2.42 10.39 5.36
CA ILE A 101 -3.55 9.80 6.09
C ILE A 101 -3.04 8.86 7.18
N ASN A 102 -2.06 8.00 6.89
CA ASN A 102 -1.54 7.01 7.84
C ASN A 102 -0.80 7.61 9.05
N ILE A 103 -0.19 8.79 8.89
CA ILE A 103 0.53 9.46 9.98
C ILE A 103 -0.40 10.18 10.97
N ARG A 104 -1.68 10.32 10.64
CA ARG A 104 -2.64 11.09 11.42
C ARG A 104 -3.59 10.20 12.22
#